data_AF-B7IZP2-F1
#
_entry.id   AF-B7IZP2-F1
#
_cell.length_a   1.000
_cell.length_b   1.000
_cell.length_c   1.000
_cell.angle_alpha   90.00
_cell.angle_beta   90.00
_cell.angle_gamma   90.00
#
_symmetry.space_group_name_H-M   'P 1'
#
loop_
_entity.id
_entity.type
_entity.pdbx_description
1 polymer ?
#
loop_
_entity_poly.entity_id
_entity_poly.type
_entity_poly.pdbx_seq_one_letter_code
_entity_poly.pdbx_strand_id
1 'polypeptide(L)' 'MEKYLAQTQALLGMIQATISEEELKQSSKAGEEMWKEIRGITDNYQLNIQEMLNAILSCHYTILEAVNEQIHETKKEEQ' A
#
# COMPACT_ATOMS: atom_id res chain seq x y z
N MET A 1 -7.83 -3.87 16.95
CA MET A 1 -7.31 -2.67 16.27
C MET A 1 -5.88 -2.32 16.70
N GLU A 2 -5.56 -2.27 17.99
CA GLU A 2 -4.18 -1.95 18.46
C GLU A 2 -3.11 -2.90 17.91
N LYS A 3 -3.33 -4.22 17.96
CA LYS A 3 -2.40 -5.21 17.39
C LYS A 3 -2.17 -5.00 15.89
N TYR A 4 -3.24 -4.69 15.15
CA TYR A 4 -3.16 -4.42 13.72
C TYR A 4 -2.36 -3.15 13.44
N LEU A 5 -2.61 -2.08 14.21
CA LEU A 5 -1.85 -0.83 14.12
C LEU A 5 -0.36 -1.07 14.39
N ALA A 6 -0.02 -1.80 15.46
CA ALA A 6 1.37 -2.14 15.80
C ALA A 6 2.07 -2.94 14.69
N GLN A 7 1.38 -3.94 14.12
CA GLN A 7 1.92 -4.74 13.01
C GLN A 7 2.12 -3.90 11.74
N THR A 8 1.17 -3.00 11.43
CA THR A 8 1.26 -2.10 10.28
C THR A 8 2.42 -1.12 10.43
N GLN A 9 2.60 -0.54 11.63
CA GLN A 9 3.73 0.35 11.93
C GLN A 9 5.08 -0.37 11.81
N ALA A 10 5.18 -1.61 12.29
CA ALA A 10 6.38 -2.41 12.15
C ALA A 10 6.71 -2.70 10.68
N LEU A 11 5.73 -3.09 9.87
CA LEU A 11 5.90 -3.32 8.43
C LEU A 11 6.32 -2.04 7.70
N LEU A 12 5.64 -0.92 7.98
CA LEU A 12 5.97 0.38 7.41
C LEU A 12 7.42 0.76 7.73
N GLY A 13 7.85 0.61 8.99
CA GLY A 13 9.22 0.89 9.41
C GLY A 13 10.26 0.04 8.68
N MET A 14 9.96 -1.24 8.42
CA MET A 14 10.85 -2.10 7.63
C MET A 14 11.01 -1.60 6.18
N ILE A 15 9.92 -1.20 5.53
CA ILE A 15 9.96 -0.67 4.15
C ILE A 15 10.71 0.67 4.10
N GLN A 16 10.42 1.57 5.05
CA GLN A 16 11.06 2.87 5.11
C GLN A 16 12.57 2.78 5.35
N ALA A 17 13.05 1.73 6.04
CA ALA A 17 14.47 1.49 6.26
C ALA A 17 15.23 1.05 4.99
N THR A 18 14.54 0.62 3.94
CA THR A 18 15.16 0.11 2.70
C THR A 18 15.18 1.11 1.55
N ILE A 19 14.56 2.28 1.71
CA ILE A 19 14.49 3.33 0.69
C ILE A 19 15.34 4.54 1.08
N SER A 20 15.74 5.36 0.11
CA SER A 20 16.48 6.59 0.37
C SER A 20 15.59 7.68 0.99
N GLU A 21 16.21 8.70 1.59
CA GLU A 21 15.50 9.84 2.18
C GLU A 21 14.65 10.61 1.15
N GLU A 22 15.15 10.74 -0.08
CA GLU A 22 14.41 11.41 -1.16
C GLU A 22 13.22 10.57 -1.63
N GLU A 23 13.39 9.26 -1.80
CA GLU A 23 12.28 8.34 -2.13
C GLU A 23 11.22 8.31 -1.01
N LEU A 24 11.66 8.34 0.25
CA LEU A 24 10.77 8.44 1.41
C LEU A 24 9.95 9.74 1.37
N LYS A 25 10.58 10.87 1.08
CA LYS A 25 9.91 12.17 1.00
C LYS A 25 8.90 12.21 -0.14
N GLN A 26 9.25 11.65 -1.30
CA GLN A 26 8.35 11.59 -2.46
C GLN A 26 7.17 10.65 -2.20
N SER A 27 7.44 9.43 -1.73
CA SER A 27 6.40 8.45 -1.41
C SER A 27 5.47 8.91 -0.29
N SER A 28 5.98 9.65 0.71
CA SER A 28 5.14 10.23 1.76
C SER A 28 4.13 11.25 1.21
N LYS A 29 4.57 12.15 0.32
CA LYS A 29 3.67 13.11 -0.35
C LYS A 29 2.63 12.41 -1.22
N ALA A 30 3.06 11.42 -2.01
CA ALA A 30 2.15 10.63 -2.82
C ALA A 30 1.10 9.91 -1.95
N GLY A 31 1.50 9.37 -0.79
CA GLY A 31 0.59 8.74 0.17
C GLY A 31 -0.50 9.68 0.70
N GLU A 32 -0.17 10.95 0.95
CA GLU A 32 -1.16 11.97 1.35
C GLU A 32 -2.19 12.25 0.25
N GLU A 33 -1.75 12.30 -1.01
CA GLU A 33 -2.64 12.48 -2.16
C GLU A 33 -3.54 11.26 -2.36
N MET A 34 -2.97 10.06 -2.29
CA MET A 34 -3.73 8.81 -2.36
C MET A 34 -4.78 8.72 -1.24
N TRP A 35 -4.46 9.15 -0.02
CA TRP A 35 -5.42 9.16 1.07
C TRP A 35 -6.62 10.07 0.81
N LYS A 36 -6.43 11.24 0.17
CA LYS A 36 -7.54 12.13 -0.18
C LYS A 36 -8.52 11.44 -1.14
N GLU A 37 -8.00 10.75 -2.14
CA GLU A 37 -8.81 10.00 -3.11
C GLU A 37 -9.52 8.81 -2.45
N ILE A 38 -8.80 8.01 -1.65
CA ILE A 38 -9.37 6.88 -0.91
C ILE A 38 -10.50 7.36 0.00
N ARG A 39 -10.30 8.46 0.73
CA ARG A 39 -11.33 9.03 1.59
C ARG A 39 -12.56 9.46 0.79
N GLY A 40 -12.39 10.11 -0.35
CA GLY A 40 -13.51 10.47 -1.22
C GLY A 40 -14.31 9.26 -1.68
N ILE A 41 -13.63 8.17 -2.05
CA ILE A 41 -14.28 6.90 -2.40
C ILE A 41 -15.02 6.32 -1.19
N THR A 42 -14.37 6.22 -0.04
CA THR A 42 -14.96 5.59 1.15
C THR A 42 -16.16 6.37 1.66
N ASP A 43 -16.11 7.71 1.57
CA ASP A 43 -17.23 8.60 1.93
C ASP A 43 -18.41 8.42 0.97
N ASN A 44 -18.15 8.30 -0.35
CA ASN A 44 -19.19 8.06 -1.36
C ASN A 44 -19.93 6.74 -1.15
N TYR A 45 -19.21 5.69 -0.74
CA TYR A 45 -19.80 4.38 -0.44
C TYR A 45 -20.28 4.24 1.01
N GLN A 46 -20.12 5.29 1.84
CA GLN A 46 -20.47 5.30 3.26
C GLN A 46 -19.86 4.12 4.05
N LEU A 47 -18.61 3.79 3.72
CA LEU A 47 -17.93 2.63 4.31
C LEU A 47 -17.65 2.86 5.79
N ASN A 48 -17.90 1.83 6.60
CA ASN A 48 -17.40 1.79 7.96
C ASN A 48 -15.90 1.42 7.99
N ILE A 49 -15.26 1.57 9.16
CA ILE A 49 -13.81 1.36 9.32
C ILE A 49 -13.35 -0.03 8.83
N GLN A 50 -14.13 -1.09 9.05
CA GLN A 50 -13.76 -2.43 8.61
C GLN A 50 -13.81 -2.56 7.09
N GLU A 51 -14.81 -1.97 6.46
CA GLU A 51 -14.96 -1.94 5.00
C GLU A 51 -13.86 -1.10 4.34
N MET A 52 -13.49 0.04 4.94
CA MET A 52 -12.37 0.86 4.51
C MET A 52 -11.05 0.09 4.56
N LEU A 53 -10.79 -0.62 5.66
CA LEU A 53 -9.59 -1.45 5.82
C LEU A 53 -9.55 -2.57 4.79
N ASN A 54 -10.68 -3.24 4.56
CA ASN A 54 -10.79 -4.27 3.53
C ASN A 54 -10.48 -3.70 2.14
N ALA A 55 -11.05 -2.56 1.77
CA ALA A 55 -10.79 -1.92 0.47
C ALA A 55 -9.31 -1.60 0.27
N ILE A 56 -8.64 -1.03 1.27
CA ILE A 56 -7.21 -0.69 1.20
C ILE A 56 -6.34 -1.95 1.10
N LEU A 57 -6.67 -3.01 1.83
CA LEU A 57 -5.94 -4.28 1.76
C LEU A 57 -6.12 -4.94 0.39
N SER A 58 -7.29 -4.85 -0.23
CA SER A 58 -7.50 -5.31 -1.60
C SER A 58 -6.64 -4.53 -2.60
N CYS A 59 -6.53 -3.20 -2.47
CA CYS A 59 -5.61 -2.43 -3.31
C CYS A 59 -4.15 -2.87 -3.13
N HIS A 60 -3.73 -3.09 -1.88
CA HIS A 60 -2.39 -3.61 -1.57
C HIS A 60 -2.14 -4.97 -2.23
N TYR A 61 -3.12 -5.87 -2.15
CA TYR A 61 -3.03 -7.20 -2.75
C TYR A 61 -2.82 -7.11 -4.27
N THR A 62 -3.59 -6.26 -4.97
CA THR A 62 -3.42 -6.05 -6.42
C THR A 62 -2.03 -5.53 -6.78
N ILE A 63 -1.44 -4.64 -5.98
CA ILE A 63 -0.05 -4.18 -6.19
C ILE A 63 0.92 -5.36 -6.07
N LEU A 64 0.77 -6.21 -5.06
CA LEU A 64 1.63 -7.38 -4.89
C LEU A 64 1.47 -8.40 -6.02
N GLU A 65 0.26 -8.58 -6.55
CA GLU A 65 0.03 -9.41 -7.74
C GLU A 65 0.77 -8.84 -8.95
N ALA A 66 0.64 -7.54 -9.23
CA ALA A 66 1.34 -6.89 -10.33
C ALA A 66 2.88 -7.02 -10.21
N VAL A 67 3.43 -6.91 -8.99
CA VAL A 67 4.86 -7.13 -8.73
C VAL A 67 5.25 -8.59 -9.00
N ASN A 68 4.44 -9.56 -8.56
CA ASN A 68 4.70 -10.97 -8.82
C ASN A 68 4.67 -11.30 -10.30
N GLU A 69 3.74 -10.72 -11.05
CA GLU A 69 3.65 -10.86 -12.52
C GLU A 69 4.94 -10.37 -13.18
N GLN A 70 5.41 -9.16 -12.84
CA GLN A 70 6.66 -8.62 -13.38
C GLN A 70 7.86 -9.52 -13.08
N ILE A 71 7.98 -10.05 -11.85
CA ILE A 71 9.05 -10.97 -11.47
C ILE A 71 9.00 -12.27 -12.31
N HIS A 72 7.80 -12.77 -12.60
CA HIS A 72 7.61 -13.96 -13.42
C HIS A 72 7.93 -13.72 -14.89
N GLU A 73 7.65 -12.51 -15.41
CA GLU A 73 7.98 -12.11 -16.78
C GLU A 73 9.49 -11.96 -16.96
N THR A 74 10.22 -11.28 -16.06
CA THR A 74 11.68 -11.17 -16.13
C THR A 74 12.37 -12.54 -16.14
N LYS A 75 11.86 -13.51 -15.36
CA LYS A 75 12.40 -14.88 -15.32
C LYS A 75 12.18 -15.68 -16.60
N LYS A 76 11.17 -15.34 -17.42
CA LYS A 76 10.93 -15.98 -18.71
C LYS A 76 11.81 -15.40 -19.82
N GLU A 77 12.20 -14.14 -19.72
CA GLU A 77 13.07 -13.48 -20.71
C GLU A 77 14.56 -13.86 -20.54
N GLU A 78 14.95 -14.33 -19.35
CA GLU A 78 16.32 -14.80 -19.05
C GLU A 78 16.54 -16.30 -19.36
N GLN A 79 15.55 -17.01 -19.92
CA GLN A 79 15.62 -18.43 -20.35
C GLN A 79 15.60 -18.57 -21.88
#